data_AF-A0A833YB09-F1
#
_entry.id   AF-A0A833YB09-F1
#
_cell.length_a   1.000
_cell.length_b   1.000
_cell.length_c   1.000
_cell.angle_alpha   90.00
_cell.angle_beta   90.00
_cell.angle_gamma   90.00
#
_symmetry.space_group_name_H-M   'P 1'
#
loop_
_entity.id
_entity.type
_entity.pdbx_description
1 polymer ?
#
loop_
_entity_poly.entity_id
_entity_poly.type
_entity_poly.pdbx_seq_one_letter_code
_entity_poly.pdbx_strand_id
1 'polypeptide(L)'
;MTVVVLKARHLPKMDITGLSGNPYVKVNVYYGRKRIAKKKTHVKKCTLNPVFNESFIYDIPTDLLPDISIEFLVIDFDRTTKNEVVGRLILGAHSVTASGAEHWREVCESPRKPVAKWHSLSEY
;
A
#
# COMPACT_ATOMS: atom_id res chain seq x y z
N MET A 1 1.98 2.15 15.46
CA MET A 1 2.67 1.64 14.26
C MET A 1 2.77 2.74 13.19
N THR A 2 3.91 2.85 12.50
CA THR A 2 4.12 3.81 11.41
C THR A 2 4.28 3.07 10.08
N VAL A 3 3.53 3.48 9.06
CA VAL A 3 3.59 2.94 7.71
C VAL A 3 4.11 4.02 6.77
N VAL A 4 5.17 3.75 6.03
CA VAL A 4 5.73 4.71 5.06
C VAL A 4 5.53 4.18 3.66
N VAL A 5 4.79 4.91 2.83
CA VAL A 5 4.69 4.64 1.40
C VAL A 5 5.79 5.41 0.69
N LEU A 6 6.82 4.70 0.22
CA LEU A 6 8.01 5.31 -0.39
C LEU A 6 7.78 5.65 -1.87
N LYS A 7 7.74 4.64 -2.73
CA LYS A 7 7.63 4.81 -4.18
C LYS A 7 7.10 3.54 -4.85
N ALA A 8 6.60 3.68 -6.06
CA ALA A 8 6.30 2.56 -6.96
C ALA A 8 7.09 2.73 -8.27
N ARG A 9 7.25 1.66 -9.03
CA ARG A 9 7.94 1.68 -10.33
C ARG A 9 7.26 0.74 -11.31
N HIS A 10 7.35 1.08 -12.59
CA HIS A 10 6.81 0.30 -13.70
C HIS A 10 5.32 -0.01 -13.53
N LEU A 11 4.52 0.97 -13.07
CA LEU A 11 3.07 0.81 -13.05
C LEU A 11 2.56 0.65 -14.49
N PRO A 12 1.55 -0.22 -14.73
CA PRO A 12 0.95 -0.36 -16.03
C PRO A 12 0.27 0.93 -16.47
N LYS A 13 0.17 1.15 -17.78
CA LYS A 13 -0.67 2.21 -18.35
C LYS A 13 -2.12 1.76 -18.30
N MET A 14 -2.95 2.55 -17.64
CA MET A 14 -4.39 2.30 -17.57
C MET A 14 -5.14 3.04 -18.68
N ASP A 15 -4.69 4.25 -19.04
CA ASP A 15 -5.33 5.07 -20.06
C ASP A 15 -4.98 4.69 -21.51
N ILE A 16 -6.02 4.51 -22.33
CA ILE A 16 -5.93 4.27 -23.80
C ILE A 16 -5.26 5.46 -24.52
N THR A 17 -5.30 6.65 -23.93
CA THR A 17 -4.76 7.90 -24.51
C THR A 17 -3.22 7.93 -24.53
N GLY A 18 -2.55 6.96 -23.91
CA GLY A 18 -1.08 6.89 -23.86
C GLY A 18 -0.43 7.88 -22.88
N LEU A 19 -1.23 8.66 -22.15
CA LEU A 19 -0.78 9.53 -21.06
C LEU A 19 -0.24 8.67 -19.89
N SER A 20 0.71 9.23 -19.15
CA SER A 20 1.18 8.59 -17.91
C SER A 20 0.12 8.77 -16.83
N GLY A 21 -0.16 7.73 -16.06
CA GLY A 21 -1.21 7.75 -15.03
C GLY A 21 -0.97 8.77 -13.90
N ASN A 22 -1.97 8.94 -13.05
CA ASN A 22 -1.93 9.78 -11.85
C ASN A 22 -2.07 8.93 -10.58
N PRO A 23 -1.06 8.12 -10.21
CA PRO A 23 -1.18 7.17 -9.13
C PRO A 23 -1.29 7.82 -7.74
N TYR A 24 -2.10 7.22 -6.89
CA TYR A 24 -2.06 7.38 -5.43
C TYR A 24 -2.24 6.02 -4.75
N VAL A 25 -1.82 5.93 -3.48
CA VAL A 25 -1.97 4.71 -2.69
C VAL A 25 -3.00 4.95 -1.60
N LYS A 26 -4.01 4.08 -1.54
CA LYS A 26 -4.94 3.99 -0.41
C LYS A 26 -4.41 2.92 0.55
N VAL A 27 -4.19 3.31 1.80
CA VAL A 27 -3.71 2.43 2.88
C VAL A 27 -4.88 2.12 3.80
N ASN A 28 -5.37 0.89 3.74
CA ASN A 28 -6.45 0.39 4.58
C ASN A 28 -5.86 -0.52 5.66
N VAL A 29 -6.23 -0.31 6.93
CA VAL A 29 -5.82 -1.17 8.04
C VAL A 29 -7.02 -1.97 8.52
N TYR A 30 -6.81 -3.26 8.71
CA TYR A 30 -7.80 -4.25 9.13
C TYR A 30 -7.36 -4.92 10.42
N TYR A 31 -8.32 -5.18 11.31
CA TYR A 31 -8.20 -6.10 12.42
C TYR A 31 -9.17 -7.25 12.16
N GLY A 32 -8.63 -8.46 11.91
CA GLY A 32 -9.40 -9.54 11.31
C GLY A 32 -10.01 -9.09 9.96
N ARG A 33 -11.34 -9.17 9.84
CA ARG A 33 -12.07 -8.75 8.62
C ARG A 33 -12.58 -7.31 8.66
N LYS A 34 -12.46 -6.61 9.80
CA LYS A 34 -13.00 -5.27 9.99
C LYS A 34 -11.95 -4.21 9.61
N ARG A 35 -12.29 -3.32 8.68
CA ARG A 35 -11.45 -2.15 8.40
C ARG A 35 -11.55 -1.15 9.56
N ILE A 36 -10.44 -0.89 10.23
CA ILE A 36 -10.35 0.01 11.40
C ILE A 36 -9.80 1.40 11.03
N ALA A 37 -9.05 1.51 9.94
CA ALA A 37 -8.54 2.79 9.45
C ALA A 37 -8.38 2.81 7.93
N LYS A 38 -8.44 4.02 7.35
CA LYS A 38 -8.20 4.26 5.94
C LYS A 38 -7.54 5.63 5.77
N LYS A 39 -6.40 5.66 5.10
CA LYS A 39 -5.69 6.89 4.69
C LYS A 39 -5.30 6.78 3.22
N LYS A 40 -4.86 7.87 2.61
CA LYS A 40 -4.35 7.87 1.24
C LYS A 40 -3.21 8.84 1.09
N THR A 41 -2.31 8.56 0.15
CA THR A 41 -1.27 9.49 -0.27
C THR A 41 -1.86 10.62 -1.10
N HIS A 42 -1.06 11.64 -1.37
CA HIS A 42 -1.33 12.57 -2.44
C HIS A 42 -1.25 11.89 -3.80
N VAL A 43 -1.97 12.43 -4.77
CA VAL A 43 -1.91 12.01 -6.19
C VAL A 43 -0.61 12.53 -6.79
N LYS A 44 0.14 11.65 -7.45
CA LYS A 44 1.32 12.02 -8.25
C LYS A 44 0.90 12.07 -9.70
N LYS A 45 1.09 13.22 -10.35
CA LYS A 45 0.58 13.46 -11.71
C LYS A 45 1.53 12.91 -12.76
N CYS A 46 0.97 12.41 -13.86
CA CYS A 46 1.68 12.06 -15.08
C CYS A 46 2.93 11.17 -14.85
N THR A 47 2.82 10.10 -14.07
CA THR A 47 3.96 9.23 -13.78
C THR A 47 3.55 7.77 -13.53
N LEU A 48 4.32 6.84 -14.10
CA LEU A 48 4.25 5.41 -13.80
C LEU A 48 5.32 4.97 -12.77
N ASN A 49 6.11 5.92 -12.27
CA ASN A 49 7.17 5.71 -11.28
C ASN A 49 7.05 6.73 -10.15
N PRO A 50 5.91 6.76 -9.43
CA PRO A 50 5.65 7.79 -8.43
C PRO A 50 6.56 7.65 -7.21
N VAL A 51 7.03 8.80 -6.70
CA VAL A 51 7.65 8.92 -5.38
C VAL A 51 6.66 9.62 -4.44
N PHE A 52 6.24 8.90 -3.41
CA PHE A 52 5.28 9.36 -2.40
C PHE A 52 6.03 9.96 -1.21
N ASN A 53 6.88 9.17 -0.54
CA ASN A 53 7.56 9.52 0.71
C ASN A 53 6.57 10.03 1.79
N GLU A 54 5.44 9.34 1.95
CA GLU A 54 4.38 9.74 2.87
C GLU A 54 4.24 8.73 4.02
N SER A 55 4.22 9.24 5.25
CA SER A 55 4.11 8.44 6.47
C SER A 55 2.70 8.52 7.07
N PHE A 56 2.16 7.37 7.46
CA PHE A 56 0.88 7.22 8.12
C PHE A 56 1.09 6.59 9.50
N ILE A 57 0.72 7.33 10.54
CA ILE A 57 0.75 6.83 11.92
C ILE A 57 -0.61 6.21 12.25
N TYR A 58 -0.59 5.00 12.81
CA TYR A 58 -1.75 4.29 13.31
C TYR A 58 -1.51 3.92 14.78
N ASP A 59 -2.47 4.25 15.64
CA ASP A 59 -2.44 3.84 17.04
C ASP A 59 -2.95 2.40 17.13
N ILE A 60 -2.02 1.46 17.29
CA ILE A 60 -2.28 0.02 17.31
C ILE A 60 -1.43 -0.55 18.44
N PRO A 61 -2.05 -1.14 19.48
CA PRO A 61 -1.36 -1.89 20.51
C PRO A 61 -0.51 -3.03 19.94
N THR A 62 0.69 -3.22 20.48
CA THR A 62 1.66 -4.21 19.97
C THR A 62 1.12 -5.64 20.01
N ASP A 63 0.32 -5.96 21.03
CA ASP A 63 -0.36 -7.26 21.22
C ASP A 63 -1.36 -7.58 20.11
N LEU A 64 -1.89 -6.57 19.41
CA LEU A 64 -2.82 -6.77 18.30
C LEU A 64 -2.12 -6.93 16.94
N LEU A 65 -0.81 -6.62 16.83
CA LEU A 65 -0.07 -6.70 15.57
C LEU A 65 -0.19 -8.05 14.84
N PRO A 66 -0.21 -9.22 15.52
CA PRO A 66 -0.38 -10.51 14.84
C PRO A 66 -1.68 -10.61 14.02
N ASP A 67 -2.75 -9.90 14.41
CA ASP A 67 -4.07 -9.94 13.78
C ASP A 67 -4.32 -8.75 12.81
N ILE A 68 -3.35 -7.86 12.69
CA ILE A 68 -3.44 -6.69 11.81
C ILE A 68 -3.09 -7.08 10.38
N SER A 69 -3.83 -6.50 9.43
CA SER A 69 -3.47 -6.51 8.01
C SER A 69 -3.53 -5.09 7.44
N ILE A 70 -2.55 -4.77 6.59
CA ILE A 70 -2.45 -3.50 5.90
C ILE A 70 -2.56 -3.79 4.41
N GLU A 71 -3.60 -3.24 3.81
CA GLU A 71 -3.81 -3.26 2.37
C GLU A 71 -3.36 -1.95 1.76
N PHE A 72 -2.45 -2.05 0.81
CA PHE A 72 -2.04 -0.98 -0.08
C PHE A 72 -2.74 -1.19 -1.42
N LEU A 73 -3.64 -0.28 -1.77
CA LEU A 73 -4.34 -0.28 -3.04
C LEU A 73 -3.79 0.87 -3.88
N VAL A 74 -3.07 0.54 -4.95
CA VAL A 74 -2.57 1.52 -5.92
C VAL A 74 -3.70 1.81 -6.89
N ILE A 75 -4.03 3.08 -7.03
CA ILE A 75 -5.17 3.54 -7.81
C ILE A 75 -4.67 4.60 -8.78
N ASP A 76 -5.07 4.48 -10.04
CA ASP A 76 -4.91 5.54 -11.02
C ASP A 76 -6.09 6.51 -10.90
N PHE A 77 -5.77 7.78 -10.66
CA PHE A 77 -6.77 8.84 -10.55
C PHE A 77 -7.06 9.43 -11.93
N ASP A 78 -8.32 9.34 -12.34
CA ASP A 78 -8.84 10.05 -13.51
C ASP A 78 -9.86 11.11 -13.04
N ARG A 79 -9.73 12.33 -13.56
CA ARG A 79 -10.64 13.45 -13.27
C ARG A 79 -11.94 13.36 -14.07
N THR A 80 -11.88 12.79 -15.25
CA THR A 80 -12.96 12.74 -16.24
C THR A 80 -13.65 11.38 -16.23
N THR A 81 -12.90 10.29 -16.04
CA THR A 81 -13.45 8.93 -15.95
C THR A 81 -13.42 8.39 -14.51
N LYS A 82 -13.59 7.07 -14.35
CA LYS A 82 -13.60 6.41 -13.04
C LYS A 82 -12.16 6.04 -12.68
N ASN A 83 -11.80 6.28 -11.42
CA ASN A 83 -10.53 5.78 -10.89
C ASN A 83 -10.41 4.26 -11.05
N GLU A 84 -9.26 3.81 -11.55
CA GLU A 84 -8.97 2.41 -11.79
C GLU A 84 -8.01 1.85 -10.74
N VAL A 85 -8.23 0.61 -10.32
CA VAL A 85 -7.29 -0.07 -9.44
C VAL A 85 -6.16 -0.63 -10.29
N VAL A 86 -4.95 -0.15 -10.03
CA VAL A 86 -3.73 -0.61 -10.71
C VAL A 86 -3.25 -1.93 -10.12
N GLY A 87 -3.39 -2.09 -8.81
CA GLY A 87 -3.01 -3.31 -8.14
C GLY A 87 -3.05 -3.20 -6.63
N ARG A 88 -2.81 -4.32 -5.98
CA ARG A 88 -2.99 -4.50 -4.54
C ARG A 88 -1.78 -5.16 -3.89
N LEU A 89 -1.54 -4.84 -2.64
CA LEU A 89 -0.60 -5.53 -1.76
C LEU A 89 -1.24 -5.65 -0.37
N ILE A 90 -1.11 -6.82 0.25
CA ILE A 90 -1.48 -7.04 1.65
C ILE A 90 -0.25 -7.49 2.43
N LEU A 91 0.07 -6.77 3.50
CA LEU A 91 1.03 -7.18 4.53
C LEU A 91 0.26 -7.44 5.82
N GLY A 92 0.70 -8.39 6.65
CA GLY A 92 0.00 -8.73 7.88
C GLY A 92 -0.53 -10.16 7.95
N ALA A 93 -1.46 -10.38 8.87
CA ALA A 93 -2.13 -11.66 9.12
C ALA A 93 -2.68 -12.33 7.85
N HIS A 94 -3.17 -11.53 6.90
CA HIS A 94 -3.73 -12.01 5.63
C HIS A 94 -2.80 -11.80 4.43
N SER A 95 -1.48 -11.71 4.64
CA SER A 95 -0.55 -11.64 3.51
C SER A 95 -0.60 -12.93 2.71
N VAL A 96 -0.74 -12.81 1.38
CA VAL A 96 -0.87 -13.95 0.46
C VAL A 96 0.46 -14.32 -0.22
N THR A 97 1.50 -13.52 -0.03
CA THR A 97 2.81 -13.73 -0.65
C THR A 97 3.85 -14.07 0.40
N ALA A 98 4.78 -14.97 0.07
CA ALA A 98 5.86 -15.34 0.99
C ALA A 98 6.71 -14.12 1.40
N SER A 99 7.02 -13.22 0.45
CA SER A 99 7.77 -11.99 0.75
C SER A 99 6.99 -11.03 1.65
N GLY A 100 5.67 -10.92 1.47
CA GLY A 100 4.82 -10.11 2.34
C GLY A 100 4.71 -10.66 3.75
N ALA A 101 4.59 -11.97 3.91
CA ALA A 101 4.61 -12.65 5.20
C ALA A 101 5.96 -12.48 5.91
N GLU A 102 7.07 -12.63 5.20
CA GLU A 102 8.41 -12.40 5.74
C GLU A 102 8.61 -10.94 6.19
N HIS A 103 8.19 -9.97 5.37
CA HIS A 103 8.23 -8.56 5.76
C HIS A 103 7.44 -8.34 7.06
N TRP A 104 6.21 -8.87 7.16
CA TRP A 104 5.42 -8.70 8.37
C TRP A 104 6.06 -9.33 9.60
N ARG A 105 6.64 -10.52 9.44
CA ARG A 105 7.38 -11.20 10.50
C ARG A 105 8.53 -10.34 11.02
N GLU A 106 9.33 -9.75 10.13
CA GLU A 106 10.41 -8.83 10.54
C GLU A 106 9.90 -7.59 11.27
N VAL A 107 8.75 -7.04 10.86
CA VAL A 107 8.10 -5.91 11.56
C VAL A 107 7.71 -6.29 12.98
N CYS A 108 7.17 -7.49 13.20
CA CYS A 108 6.80 -7.98 14.52
C CYS A 108 8.00 -8.35 15.39
N GLU A 109 9.04 -8.96 14.81
CA GLU A 109 10.24 -9.43 15.52
C GLU A 109 11.25 -8.31 15.81
N SER A 110 11.20 -7.19 15.09
CA SER A 110 12.11 -6.05 15.27
C SER A 110 11.39 -4.77 15.69
N PRO A 111 10.85 -4.68 16.93
CA PRO A 111 10.19 -3.48 17.42
C PRO A 111 11.11 -2.25 17.29
N ARG A 112 10.56 -1.13 16.82
CA ARG A 112 11.24 0.17 16.64
C ARG A 112 12.28 0.23 15.52
N LYS A 113 12.55 -0.87 14.79
CA LYS A 113 13.38 -0.85 13.59
C LYS A 113 12.50 -0.68 12.35
N PRO A 114 12.77 0.31 11.48
CA PRO A 114 12.06 0.39 10.21
C PRO A 114 12.47 -0.78 9.30
N VAL A 115 11.48 -1.44 8.70
CA VAL A 115 11.67 -2.46 7.67
C VAL A 115 11.15 -1.88 6.36
N ALA A 116 11.98 -1.93 5.32
CA ALA A 116 11.63 -1.43 4.00
C ALA A 116 11.96 -2.50 2.96
N LYS A 117 10.93 -2.97 2.25
CA LYS A 117 11.05 -3.98 1.19
C LYS A 117 10.20 -3.61 -0.02
N TRP A 118 10.66 -4.03 -1.20
CA TRP A 118 9.85 -3.98 -2.41
C TRP A 118 8.90 -5.17 -2.44
N HIS A 119 7.69 -4.94 -2.98
CA HIS A 119 6.73 -6.00 -3.27
C HIS A 119 6.14 -5.78 -4.65
N SER A 120 5.87 -6.89 -5.35
CA SER A 120 5.04 -6.86 -6.54
C SER A 120 3.58 -6.62 -6.16
N LEU A 121 2.87 -5.86 -6.98
CA LEU A 121 1.43 -5.74 -6.86
C LEU A 121 0.78 -7.00 -7.43
N SER A 122 -0.25 -7.52 -6.76
CA SER A 122 -1.16 -8.47 -7.36
C SER A 122 -2.21 -7.71 -8.18
N GLU A 123 -2.67 -8.32 -9.27
CA GLU A 123 -3.87 -7.87 -9.98
C GLU A 123 -5.07 -7.87 -9.02
N TYR A 124 -6.01 -6.94 -9.24
CA TYR A 124 -7.22 -6.78 -8.42
C TYR A 124 -8.41 -7.49 -9.05
#